data_AF-A0A3Q3GI78-F1
#
_entry.id   AF-A0A3Q3GI78-F1
#
_cell.length_a   1.000
_cell.length_b   1.000
_cell.length_c   1.000
_cell.angle_alpha   90.00
_cell.angle_beta   90.00
_cell.angle_gamma   90.00
#
_symmetry.space_group_name_H-M   'P 1'
#
loop_
_entity.id
_entity.type
_entity.pdbx_description
1 polymer ?
#
loop_
_entity_poly.entity_id
_entity_poly.type
_entity_poly.pdbx_seq_one_letter_code
_entity_poly.pdbx_strand_id
1 'polypeptide(L)'
;MSQFLGRRDCVESLRRDLVDLQGATVDVFSRTGPVRFSSWKFPDKLSCNLDMVALLEQYDFTAGDEAFSQHSHIVLLELVIDR
;
A
#
# COMPACT_ATOMS: atom_id res chain seq x y z
N MET A 1 -3.52 -16.24 12.59
CA MET A 1 -3.19 -15.36 11.43
C MET A 1 -1.76 -14.81 11.48
N SER A 2 -1.08 -14.73 12.63
CA SER A 2 0.30 -14.19 12.73
C SER A 2 1.38 -14.97 11.96
N GLN A 3 1.16 -16.27 11.68
CA GLN A 3 2.13 -17.13 10.98
C GLN A 3 2.48 -16.71 9.54
N PHE A 4 1.71 -15.78 8.95
CA PHE A 4 1.96 -15.24 7.62
C PHE A 4 2.43 -13.78 7.64
N LEU A 5 2.46 -13.15 8.82
CA LEU A 5 2.85 -11.76 8.96
C LEU A 5 4.33 -11.62 8.58
N GLY A 6 4.63 -10.67 7.69
CA GLY A 6 5.98 -10.45 7.18
C GLY A 6 6.56 -11.56 6.29
N ARG A 7 5.81 -12.62 5.95
CA ARG A 7 6.29 -13.63 4.98
C ARG A 7 6.47 -13.00 3.61
N ARG A 8 7.61 -13.30 2.97
CA ARG A 8 7.98 -12.82 1.64
C ARG A 8 6.85 -12.95 0.62
N ASP A 9 6.30 -14.16 0.45
CA ASP A 9 5.26 -14.43 -0.55
C ASP A 9 4.00 -13.56 -0.32
N CYS A 10 3.64 -13.32 0.95
CA CYS A 10 2.50 -12.50 1.30
C CYS A 10 2.77 -11.01 1.03
N VAL A 11 3.96 -10.52 1.39
CA VAL A 11 4.37 -9.14 1.11
C VAL A 11 4.45 -8.88 -0.40
N GLU A 12 5.09 -9.77 -1.15
CA GLU A 12 5.18 -9.68 -2.61
C GLU A 12 3.81 -9.74 -3.29
N SER A 13 2.91 -10.62 -2.83
CA SER A 13 1.53 -10.68 -3.33
C SER A 13 0.79 -9.37 -3.07
N LEU A 14 0.85 -8.86 -1.83
CA LEU A 14 0.14 -7.65 -1.44
C LEU A 14 0.64 -6.41 -2.19
N ARG A 15 1.94 -6.34 -2.49
CA ARG A 15 2.51 -5.29 -3.36
C ARG A 15 1.90 -5.32 -4.76
N ARG A 16 1.73 -6.51 -5.35
CA ARG A 16 1.09 -6.66 -6.67
C ARG A 16 -0.37 -6.22 -6.62
N ASP A 17 -1.10 -6.66 -5.59
CA ASP A 17 -2.50 -6.25 -5.40
C ASP A 17 -2.63 -4.72 -5.31
N LEU A 18 -1.70 -4.05 -4.60
CA LEU A 18 -1.69 -2.59 -4.50
C LEU A 18 -1.35 -1.87 -5.82
N VAL A 19 -0.54 -2.48 -6.69
CA VAL A 19 -0.26 -1.96 -8.04
C VAL A 19 -1.51 -2.06 -8.90
N ASP A 20 -2.19 -3.21 -8.88
CA ASP A 20 -3.42 -3.43 -9.64
C ASP A 20 -4.54 -2.50 -9.17
N LEU A 21 -4.73 -2.36 -7.86
CA LEU A 21 -5.67 -1.41 -7.27
C LEU A 21 -5.34 0.03 -7.63
N GLN A 22 -4.05 0.42 -7.63
CA GLN A 22 -3.65 1.75 -8.06
C GLN A 22 -4.05 2.01 -9.52
N GLY A 23 -3.84 1.03 -10.40
CA GLY A 23 -4.27 1.12 -11.80
C GLY A 23 -5.78 1.32 -11.93
N ALA A 24 -6.57 0.56 -11.17
CA ALA A 24 -8.03 0.68 -11.15
C ALA A 24 -8.50 2.05 -10.63
N THR A 25 -7.91 2.55 -9.54
CA THR A 25 -8.22 3.86 -8.98
C THR A 25 -7.89 4.99 -9.96
N VAL A 26 -6.74 4.92 -10.63
CA VAL A 26 -6.36 5.89 -11.67
C VAL A 26 -7.34 5.86 -12.85
N ASP A 27 -7.75 4.66 -13.31
CA ASP A 27 -8.75 4.53 -14.37
C ASP A 27 -10.10 5.16 -13.99
N VAL A 28 -10.57 4.95 -12.75
CA VAL A 28 -11.77 5.64 -12.22
C VAL A 28 -11.57 7.16 -12.21
N PHE A 29 -10.48 7.66 -11.60
CA PHE A 29 -10.21 9.10 -11.51
C PHE A 29 -10.06 9.77 -12.86
N SER A 30 -9.59 9.07 -13.89
CA SER A 30 -9.50 9.61 -15.25
C SER A 30 -10.87 9.98 -15.84
N ARG A 31 -11.94 9.31 -15.38
CA ARG A 31 -13.32 9.49 -15.86
C ARG A 31 -14.14 10.38 -14.94
N THR A 32 -13.93 10.29 -13.63
CA THR A 32 -14.74 10.99 -12.61
C THR A 32 -14.07 12.24 -12.05
N GLY A 33 -12.77 12.42 -12.29
CA GLY A 33 -11.92 13.30 -11.49
C GLY A 33 -11.51 12.66 -10.15
N PRO A 34 -10.49 13.22 -9.48
CA PRO A 34 -9.96 12.67 -8.23
C PRO A 34 -10.91 12.94 -7.04
N VAL A 35 -11.05 11.96 -6.16
CA VAL A 35 -11.78 12.12 -4.89
C VAL A 35 -10.82 12.68 -3.83
N ARG A 36 -11.18 13.83 -3.24
CA ARG A 36 -10.31 14.58 -2.33
C ARG A 36 -10.69 14.35 -0.87
N PHE A 37 -10.34 13.18 -0.35
CA PHE A 37 -10.37 12.89 1.09
C PHE A 37 -8.94 12.79 1.63
N SER A 38 -8.77 13.13 2.90
CA SER A 38 -7.51 12.91 3.60
C SER A 38 -7.22 11.42 3.71
N SER A 39 -5.96 11.03 3.52
CA SER A 39 -5.50 9.68 3.84
C SER A 39 -5.67 9.42 5.33
N TRP A 40 -6.23 8.28 5.71
CA TRP A 40 -6.34 7.90 7.11
C TRP A 40 -4.99 7.42 7.67
N LYS A 41 -4.06 7.01 6.79
CA LYS A 41 -2.68 6.63 7.15
C LYS A 41 -1.74 7.83 7.23
N PHE A 42 -1.90 8.79 6.32
CA PHE A 42 -1.10 10.01 6.20
C PHE A 42 -2.03 11.24 6.27
N PRO A 43 -2.47 11.64 7.48
CA PRO A 43 -3.54 12.62 7.67
C PRO A 43 -3.22 14.01 7.11
N ASP A 44 -1.95 14.31 6.88
CA ASP A 44 -1.43 15.52 6.25
C ASP A 44 -1.53 15.52 4.72
N LYS A 45 -1.90 14.37 4.12
CA LYS A 45 -1.97 14.18 2.67
C LYS A 45 -3.39 13.83 2.22
N LEU A 46 -3.73 14.22 1.00
CA LEU A 46 -4.89 13.65 0.31
C LEU A 46 -4.54 12.23 -0.16
N SER A 47 -5.46 11.28 0.01
CA SER A 47 -5.24 9.89 -0.42
C SER A 47 -4.90 9.79 -1.91
N CYS A 48 -5.61 10.56 -2.75
CA CYS A 48 -5.34 10.60 -4.19
C CYS A 48 -3.95 11.15 -4.57
N ASN A 49 -3.22 11.78 -3.64
CA ASN A 49 -1.90 12.36 -3.87
C ASN A 49 -0.76 11.50 -3.29
N LEU A 50 -1.06 10.32 -2.76
CA LEU A 50 -0.02 9.44 -2.25
C LEU A 50 0.87 8.95 -3.40
N ASP A 51 2.18 9.11 -3.22
CA ASP A 51 3.17 8.57 -4.13
C ASP A 51 3.28 7.06 -3.90
N MET A 52 2.48 6.31 -4.65
CA MET A 52 2.42 4.87 -4.51
C MET A 52 3.68 4.15 -4.96
N VAL A 53 4.45 4.75 -5.87
CA VAL A 53 5.73 4.19 -6.31
C VAL A 53 6.72 4.28 -5.15
N ALA A 54 6.86 5.45 -4.54
CA ALA A 54 7.75 5.64 -3.39
C ALA A 54 7.34 4.77 -2.18
N LEU A 55 6.05 4.66 -1.89
CA LEU A 55 5.56 3.81 -0.79
C LEU A 55 5.82 2.32 -1.05
N LEU A 56 5.61 1.85 -2.28
CA LEU A 56 5.97 0.48 -2.64
C LEU A 56 7.49 0.30 -2.66
N GLU A 57 8.32 1.27 -3.04
CA GLU A 57 9.78 1.12 -2.89
C GLU A 57 10.21 1.02 -1.42
N GLN A 58 9.56 1.78 -0.53
CA GLN A 58 9.87 1.82 0.88
C GLN A 58 9.47 0.54 1.63
N TYR A 59 8.28 0.00 1.37
CA TYR A 59 7.69 -1.09 2.17
C TYR A 59 7.78 -2.43 1.46
N ASP A 60 8.93 -3.08 1.54
CA ASP A 60 9.18 -4.40 0.96
C ASP A 60 9.55 -5.45 2.02
N PHE A 61 9.68 -6.70 1.57
CA PHE A 61 10.29 -7.77 2.36
C PHE A 61 11.80 -7.53 2.49
N THR A 62 12.30 -7.61 3.72
CA THR A 62 13.73 -7.46 4.02
C THR A 62 14.26 -8.75 4.64
N ALA A 63 15.11 -9.45 3.90
CA ALA A 63 15.74 -10.68 4.39
C ALA A 63 16.61 -10.38 5.64
N GLY A 64 16.37 -11.12 6.72
CA GLY A 64 17.08 -10.93 7.99
C GLY A 64 16.50 -9.84 8.90
N ASP A 65 15.47 -9.12 8.47
CA ASP A 65 14.74 -8.15 9.30
C ASP A 65 13.24 -8.49 9.33
N GLU A 66 12.88 -9.34 10.29
CA GLU A 66 11.51 -9.79 10.48
C GLU A 66 10.60 -8.66 10.94
N ALA A 67 11.07 -7.82 11.87
CA ALA A 67 10.28 -6.70 12.40
C ALA A 67 9.92 -5.71 11.29
N PHE A 68 10.87 -5.35 10.43
CA PHE A 68 10.60 -4.50 9.28
C PHE A 68 9.67 -5.18 8.28
N SER A 69 9.87 -6.46 7.98
CA SER A 69 9.01 -7.20 7.04
C SER A 69 7.56 -7.28 7.55
N GLN A 70 7.36 -7.49 8.85
CA GLN A 70 6.03 -7.46 9.48
C GLN A 70 5.44 -6.04 9.44
N HIS A 71 6.24 -5.01 9.68
CA HIS A 71 5.82 -3.62 9.56
C HIS A 71 5.38 -3.27 8.13
N SER A 72 6.19 -3.61 7.12
CA SER A 72 5.86 -3.45 5.70
C SER A 72 4.54 -4.15 5.36
N HIS A 73 4.35 -5.40 5.81
CA HIS A 73 3.10 -6.13 5.59
C HIS A 73 1.89 -5.35 6.14
N ILE A 74 1.97 -4.84 7.37
CA ILE A 74 0.87 -4.06 7.98
C ILE A 74 0.61 -2.78 7.19
N VAL A 75 1.65 -2.02 6.85
CA VAL A 75 1.50 -0.76 6.11
C VAL A 75 0.87 -1.01 4.74
N LEU A 76 1.30 -2.06 4.03
CA LEU A 76 0.71 -2.43 2.75
C LEU A 76 -0.78 -2.80 2.89
N LEU A 77 -1.19 -3.47 3.98
CA LEU A 77 -2.62 -3.75 4.23
C LEU A 77 -3.41 -2.47 4.50
N GLU A 78 -2.85 -1.55 5.28
CA GLU A 78 -3.49 -0.26 5.55
C GLU A 78 -3.67 0.56 4.27
N LEU A 79 -2.68 0.49 3.36
CA LEU A 79 -2.72 1.12 2.04
C LEU A 79 -3.77 0.53 1.10
N VAL A 80 -4.33 -0.65 1.36
CA VAL A 80 -5.50 -1.18 0.62
C VAL A 80 -6.76 -0.43 1.04
N ILE A 81 -6.90 -0.14 2.33
CA ILE A 81 -8.09 0.52 2.92
C ILE A 81 -8.07 2.03 2.67
N ASP A 82 -6.87 2.61 2.52
CA ASP A 82 -6.67 4.06 2.37
C ASP A 82 -7.10 4.66 1.02
N ARG A 83 -7.47 3.82 0.03
CA ARG A 83 -7.62 4.20 -1.39
C ARG A 83 -9.08 4.32 -1.81
#